data_AF-A0A957E1H2-F1
#
_entry.id   AF-A0A957E1H2-F1
#
_cell.length_a   1.000
_cell.length_b   1.000
_cell.length_c   1.000
_cell.angle_alpha   90.00
_cell.angle_beta   90.00
_cell.angle_gamma   90.00
#
_symmetry.space_group_name_H-M   'P 1'
#
loop_
_entity.id
_entity.type
_entity.pdbx_description
1 polymer ?
#
loop_
_entity_poly.entity_id
_entity_poly.type
_entity_poly.pdbx_seq_one_letter_code
_entity_poly.pdbx_strand_id
1 'polypeptide(L)'
;MMNAAEQPEQMRVDKPQVPATLSADSLLTSEFDYIAQSAFQANEDRARVSTYYVVTFGTLVGAFFSLQVENAVLDNLHRALIIVFLTLTLFGISTLLQLVRLRQAWTESVRALNQIKAYYIDQFEATNLNNAFRWQIQTIPKMYKPWSMAFLLALQVALLGGVSLGAAVYFIGLLAGKTMW
;
A
#
# COMPACT_ATOMS: atom_id res chain seq x y z
N MET A 1 -41.63 -22.85 -69.44
CA MET A 1 -42.47 -22.55 -68.27
C MET A 1 -41.66 -22.86 -67.02
N MET A 2 -41.47 -21.82 -66.20
CA MET A 2 -41.05 -21.77 -64.79
C MET A 2 -39.83 -22.58 -64.33
N ASN A 3 -38.71 -21.85 -64.29
CA ASN A 3 -37.56 -22.07 -63.42
C ASN A 3 -37.94 -21.50 -62.03
N ALA A 4 -37.96 -22.31 -60.97
CA ALA A 4 -38.26 -21.85 -59.62
C ALA A 4 -37.65 -22.79 -58.57
N ALA A 5 -36.51 -22.39 -58.02
CA ALA A 5 -36.13 -22.60 -56.62
C ALA A 5 -34.77 -21.92 -56.36
N GLU A 6 -34.78 -20.60 -56.26
CA GLU A 6 -33.72 -19.89 -55.53
C GLU A 6 -33.86 -20.27 -54.05
N GLN A 7 -32.95 -21.13 -53.57
CA GLN A 7 -32.76 -21.32 -52.13
C GLN A 7 -32.03 -20.09 -51.59
N PRO A 8 -32.50 -19.46 -50.51
CA PRO A 8 -31.78 -18.35 -49.90
C PRO A 8 -30.49 -18.89 -49.32
N GLU A 9 -29.38 -18.47 -49.91
CA GLU A 9 -28.03 -18.64 -49.39
C GLU A 9 -28.02 -18.09 -47.96
N GLN A 10 -28.12 -18.99 -46.99
CA GLN A 10 -27.93 -18.67 -45.59
C GLN A 10 -26.51 -18.14 -45.47
N MET A 11 -26.36 -16.81 -45.41
CA MET A 11 -25.18 -16.15 -44.92
C MET A 11 -24.92 -16.71 -43.52
N ARG A 12 -24.08 -17.74 -43.46
CA ARG A 12 -23.36 -18.15 -42.26
C ARG A 12 -22.58 -16.91 -41.88
N VAL A 13 -23.12 -16.13 -40.95
CA VAL A 13 -22.39 -15.07 -40.27
C VAL A 13 -21.26 -15.78 -39.56
N ASP A 14 -20.14 -15.91 -40.28
CA ASP A 14 -18.92 -16.43 -39.74
C ASP A 14 -18.56 -15.45 -38.63
N LYS A 15 -18.66 -15.93 -37.37
CA LYS A 15 -18.26 -15.13 -36.23
C LYS A 15 -16.85 -14.65 -36.55
N PRO A 16 -16.57 -13.34 -36.51
CA PRO A 16 -15.26 -12.82 -36.88
C PRO A 16 -14.22 -13.63 -36.13
N GLN A 17 -13.37 -14.33 -36.88
CA GLN A 17 -12.32 -15.13 -36.29
C GLN A 17 -11.40 -14.17 -35.54
N VAL A 18 -11.55 -14.14 -34.23
CA VAL A 18 -10.66 -13.41 -33.33
C VAL A 18 -9.26 -13.90 -33.66
N PRO A 19 -8.30 -13.01 -34.00
CA PRO A 19 -6.95 -13.43 -34.36
C PRO A 19 -6.41 -14.35 -33.27
N ALA A 20 -5.74 -15.43 -33.67
CA ALA A 20 -5.25 -16.53 -32.82
C ALA A 20 -4.19 -16.11 -31.76
N THR A 21 -4.09 -14.82 -31.43
CA THR A 21 -3.03 -14.21 -30.62
C THR A 21 -3.55 -13.50 -29.37
N LEU A 22 -4.85 -13.55 -29.05
CA LEU A 22 -5.40 -13.11 -27.78
C LEU A 22 -6.43 -14.12 -27.24
N SER A 23 -5.95 -15.25 -26.71
CA SER A 23 -6.83 -16.20 -26.04
C SER A 23 -7.26 -15.66 -24.68
N ALA A 24 -8.52 -15.89 -24.28
CA ALA A 24 -9.02 -15.46 -22.98
C ALA A 24 -8.14 -15.96 -21.81
N ASP A 25 -7.60 -17.17 -21.94
CA ASP A 25 -6.66 -17.74 -20.96
C ASP A 25 -5.35 -16.95 -20.88
N SER A 26 -4.81 -16.48 -22.01
CA SER A 26 -3.60 -15.66 -22.02
C SER A 26 -3.82 -14.31 -21.33
N LEU A 27 -5.00 -13.70 -21.53
CA LEU A 27 -5.38 -12.45 -20.88
C LEU A 27 -5.55 -12.64 -19.37
N LEU A 28 -6.29 -13.67 -18.94
CA LEU A 28 -6.49 -13.98 -17.52
C LEU A 28 -5.18 -14.35 -16.81
N THR A 29 -4.28 -15.05 -17.48
CA THR A 29 -2.93 -15.35 -16.96
C THR A 29 -2.12 -14.06 -16.79
N SER A 30 -2.11 -13.20 -17.80
CA SER A 30 -1.39 -11.92 -17.73
C SER A 30 -1.95 -10.99 -16.65
N GLU A 31 -3.26 -10.96 -16.46
CA GLU A 31 -3.93 -10.19 -15.41
C GLU A 31 -3.59 -10.75 -14.02
N PHE A 32 -3.60 -12.08 -13.87
CA PHE A 32 -3.19 -12.73 -12.62
C PHE A 32 -1.75 -12.35 -12.24
N ASP A 33 -0.82 -12.41 -13.19
CA ASP A 33 0.59 -12.05 -12.97
C ASP A 33 0.74 -10.57 -12.62
N TYR A 34 0.03 -9.69 -13.34
CA TYR A 34 0.03 -8.25 -13.07
C TYR A 34 -0.47 -7.93 -11.65
N ILE A 35 -1.58 -8.53 -11.21
CA ILE A 35 -2.12 -8.30 -9.87
C ILE A 35 -1.19 -8.89 -8.80
N ALA A 36 -0.60 -10.06 -9.04
CA ALA A 36 0.35 -10.68 -8.12
C ALA A 36 1.60 -9.81 -7.92
N GLN A 37 2.15 -9.25 -9.00
CA GLN A 37 3.28 -8.31 -8.94
C GLN A 37 2.89 -7.03 -8.20
N SER A 38 1.71 -6.47 -8.46
CA SER A 38 1.21 -5.29 -7.77
C SER A 38 1.07 -5.51 -6.25
N ALA A 39 0.57 -6.68 -5.85
CA ALA A 39 0.49 -7.07 -4.44
C ALA A 39 1.88 -7.19 -3.79
N PHE A 40 2.85 -7.76 -4.52
CA PHE A 40 4.23 -7.89 -4.05
C PHE A 40 4.89 -6.51 -3.88
N GLN A 41 4.80 -5.66 -4.88
CA GLN A 41 5.33 -4.29 -4.86
C GLN A 41 4.76 -3.47 -3.70
N ALA A 42 3.43 -3.50 -3.49
CA ALA A 42 2.80 -2.80 -2.37
C ALA A 42 3.31 -3.28 -1.00
N ASN A 43 3.67 -4.55 -0.88
CA ASN A 43 4.22 -5.09 0.36
C ASN A 43 5.70 -4.70 0.56
N GLU A 44 6.50 -4.70 -0.51
CA GLU A 44 7.90 -4.26 -0.48
C GLU A 44 8.00 -2.75 -0.18
N ASP A 45 7.19 -1.93 -0.85
CA ASP A 45 7.12 -0.49 -0.63
C ASP A 45 6.78 -0.15 0.81
N ARG A 46 5.89 -0.93 1.43
CA ARG A 46 5.53 -0.73 2.85
C ARG A 46 6.74 -0.88 3.78
N ALA A 47 7.58 -1.89 3.55
CA ALA A 47 8.79 -2.09 4.34
C ALA A 47 9.79 -0.95 4.09
N ARG A 48 9.97 -0.57 2.82
CA ARG A 48 10.87 0.49 2.38
C ARG A 48 10.52 1.86 2.98
N VAL A 49 9.25 2.26 2.89
CA VAL A 49 8.73 3.53 3.45
C VAL A 49 8.94 3.60 4.96
N SER A 50 8.66 2.51 5.68
CA SER A 50 8.88 2.48 7.14
C SER A 50 10.36 2.59 7.49
N THR A 51 11.25 1.89 6.78
CA THR A 51 12.70 1.93 7.01
C THR A 51 13.26 3.33 6.77
N TYR A 52 12.86 3.99 5.68
CA TYR A 52 13.27 5.36 5.40
C TYR A 52 12.88 6.31 6.53
N TYR A 53 11.64 6.24 7.01
CA TYR A 53 11.19 7.08 8.11
C TYR A 53 12.04 6.88 9.38
N VAL A 54 12.30 5.63 9.76
CA VAL A 54 13.07 5.30 10.96
C VAL A 54 14.53 5.78 10.85
N VAL A 55 15.16 5.57 9.69
CA VAL A 55 16.54 6.01 9.45
C VAL A 55 16.64 7.54 9.44
N THR A 56 15.71 8.24 8.78
CA THR A 56 15.67 9.70 8.78
C THR A 56 15.45 10.25 10.19
N PHE A 57 14.49 9.69 10.94
CA PHE A 57 14.23 10.07 12.31
C PHE A 57 15.46 9.85 13.20
N GLY A 58 16.05 8.66 13.15
CA GLY A 58 17.23 8.30 13.94
C GLY A 58 18.45 9.16 13.62
N THR A 59 18.69 9.45 12.33
CA THR A 59 19.79 10.32 11.89
C THR A 59 19.61 11.75 12.41
N LEU A 60 18.38 12.30 12.34
CA LEU A 60 18.10 13.65 12.86
C LEU A 60 18.26 13.71 14.38
N VAL A 61 17.73 12.73 15.10
CA VAL A 61 17.92 12.63 16.55
C VAL A 61 19.41 12.50 16.92
N GLY A 62 20.15 11.65 16.21
CA GLY A 62 21.60 11.51 16.43
C GLY A 62 22.38 12.80 16.15
N ALA A 63 22.03 13.52 15.08
CA ALA A 63 22.61 14.83 14.77
C ALA A 63 22.38 15.83 15.90
N PHE A 64 21.20 15.83 16.53
CA PHE A 64 20.93 16.69 17.68
C PHE A 64 21.83 16.39 18.89
N PHE A 65 22.08 15.13 19.20
CA PHE A 65 22.99 14.76 20.28
C PHE A 65 24.46 15.12 20.01
N SER A 66 24.82 15.33 18.74
CA SER A 66 26.17 15.74 18.34
C SER A 66 26.41 17.26 18.45
N LEU A 67 25.34 18.07 18.54
CA LEU A 67 25.47 19.52 18.60
C LEU A 67 26.06 19.97 19.95
N GLN A 68 27.20 20.63 19.89
CA GLN A 68 27.75 21.39 21.02
C GLN A 68 27.16 22.80 20.98
N VAL A 69 26.52 23.23 22.06
CA VAL A 69 25.72 24.45 22.09
C VAL A 69 26.29 25.44 23.08
N GLU A 70 26.59 26.65 22.60
CA GLU A 70 26.93 27.80 23.45
C GLU A 70 25.65 28.55 23.87
N ASN A 71 25.65 29.09 25.09
CA ASN A 71 24.47 29.75 25.68
C ASN A 71 23.92 30.91 24.83
N ALA A 72 24.76 31.57 24.03
CA ALA A 72 24.35 32.69 23.17
C ALA A 72 23.39 32.28 22.02
N VAL A 73 23.39 31.01 21.62
CA VAL A 73 22.60 30.52 20.47
C VAL A 73 21.41 29.66 20.91
N LEU A 74 21.23 29.48 22.22
CA LEU A 74 20.25 28.56 22.80
C LEU A 74 18.82 28.82 22.32
N ASP A 75 18.41 30.10 22.24
CA ASP A 75 17.04 30.45 21.83
C ASP A 75 16.79 30.21 20.34
N ASN A 76 17.79 30.45 19.50
CA ASN A 76 17.72 30.12 18.07
C ASN A 76 17.68 28.61 17.86
N LEU A 77 18.42 27.85 18.67
CA LEU A 77 18.39 26.39 18.65
C LEU A 77 17.01 25.85 19.02
N HIS A 78 16.37 26.35 20.09
CA HIS A 78 15.02 25.93 20.46
C HIS A 78 14.02 26.15 19.33
N ARG A 79 14.08 27.31 18.64
CA ARG A 79 13.24 27.59 17.47
C ARG A 79 13.48 26.60 16.33
N ALA A 80 14.75 26.31 16.03
CA ALA A 80 15.11 25.33 15.01
C ALA A 80 14.61 23.92 15.37
N LEU A 81 14.74 23.50 16.64
CA LEU A 81 14.24 22.21 17.12
C LEU A 81 12.73 22.10 16.98
N ILE A 82 11.97 23.15 17.31
CA ILE A 82 10.51 23.17 17.12
C ILE A 82 10.18 22.91 15.64
N ILE A 83 10.82 23.62 14.71
CA ILE A 83 10.57 23.46 13.28
C ILE A 83 10.89 22.03 12.82
N VAL A 84 12.03 21.48 13.24
CA VAL A 84 12.41 20.11 12.84
C VAL A 84 11.46 19.07 13.44
N PHE A 85 11.10 19.17 14.72
CA PHE A 85 10.19 18.21 15.35
C PHE A 85 8.76 18.28 14.80
N LEU A 86 8.27 19.47 14.44
CA LEU A 86 6.99 19.61 13.73
C LEU A 86 7.06 18.99 12.33
N THR A 87 8.17 19.21 11.61
CA THR A 87 8.40 18.59 10.31
C THR A 87 8.44 17.06 10.40
N LEU A 88 9.14 16.52 11.41
CA LEU A 88 9.18 15.08 11.70
C LEU A 88 7.80 14.51 12.05
N THR A 89 6.97 15.28 12.75
CA THR A 89 5.59 14.89 13.06
C THR A 89 4.75 14.81 11.80
N LEU A 90 4.78 15.84 10.95
CA LEU A 90 4.05 15.86 9.67
C LEU A 90 4.51 14.74 8.74
N PHE A 91 5.83 14.48 8.72
CA PHE A 91 6.39 13.38 7.97
C PHE A 91 5.89 12.03 8.52
N GLY A 92 5.87 11.84 9.84
CA GLY A 92 5.33 10.63 10.47
C GLY A 92 3.86 10.38 10.18
N ILE A 93 3.02 11.43 10.22
CA ILE A 93 1.60 11.35 9.83
C ILE A 93 1.48 10.93 8.35
N SER A 94 2.27 11.52 7.47
CA SER A 94 2.27 11.21 6.04
C SER A 94 2.69 9.76 5.79
N THR A 95 3.77 9.30 6.44
CA THR A 95 4.22 7.91 6.39
C THR A 95 3.13 6.95 6.90
N LEU A 96 2.46 7.28 8.00
CA LEU A 96 1.37 6.46 8.54
C LEU A 96 0.23 6.32 7.52
N LEU A 97 -0.18 7.41 6.86
CA LEU A 97 -1.20 7.37 5.81
C LEU A 97 -0.76 6.53 4.60
N GLN A 98 0.51 6.61 4.20
CA GLN A 98 1.07 5.76 3.13
C GLN A 98 1.01 4.28 3.50
N LEU A 99 1.41 3.91 4.72
CA LEU A 99 1.34 2.52 5.19
C LEU A 99 -0.10 1.98 5.17
N VAL A 100 -1.08 2.80 5.55
CA VAL A 100 -2.51 2.44 5.49
C VAL A 100 -2.96 2.23 4.05
N ARG A 101 -2.64 3.16 3.14
CA ARG A 101 -3.00 3.04 1.71
C ARG A 101 -2.37 1.82 1.05
N LEU A 102 -1.09 1.54 1.34
CA LEU A 102 -0.41 0.34 0.83
C LEU A 102 -1.05 -0.95 1.34
N ARG A 103 -1.56 -0.95 2.59
CA ARG A 103 -2.30 -2.09 3.13
C ARG A 103 -3.66 -2.29 2.46
N GLN A 104 -4.33 -1.20 2.11
CA GLN A 104 -5.58 -1.24 1.34
C GLN A 104 -5.33 -1.79 -0.06
N ALA A 105 -4.35 -1.24 -0.78
CA ALA A 105 -3.97 -1.67 -2.12
C ALA A 105 -3.63 -3.17 -2.17
N TRP A 106 -2.82 -3.67 -1.23
CA TRP A 106 -2.53 -5.10 -1.12
C TRP A 106 -3.80 -5.95 -0.95
N THR A 107 -4.75 -5.49 -0.14
CA THR A 107 -5.99 -6.24 0.13
C THR A 107 -6.89 -6.27 -1.12
N GLU A 108 -6.93 -5.18 -1.87
CA GLU A 108 -7.65 -5.09 -3.14
C GLU A 108 -7.04 -6.02 -4.20
N SER A 109 -5.71 -6.06 -4.33
CA SER A 109 -5.04 -7.01 -5.23
C SER A 109 -5.33 -8.46 -4.86
N VAL A 110 -5.31 -8.82 -3.57
CA VAL A 110 -5.64 -10.19 -3.14
C VAL A 110 -7.11 -10.55 -3.43
N ARG A 111 -8.04 -9.60 -3.32
CA ARG A 111 -9.44 -9.82 -3.72
C ARG A 111 -9.57 -10.05 -5.22
N ALA A 112 -8.90 -9.25 -6.05
CA ALA A 112 -8.91 -9.40 -7.50
C ALA A 112 -8.32 -10.75 -7.94
N LEU A 113 -7.22 -11.19 -7.34
CA LEU A 113 -6.66 -12.54 -7.57
C LEU A 113 -7.67 -13.65 -7.24
N ASN A 114 -8.40 -13.51 -6.14
CA ASN A 114 -9.40 -14.50 -5.75
C ASN A 114 -10.66 -14.46 -6.62
N GLN A 115 -10.95 -13.34 -7.29
CA GLN A 115 -12.01 -13.26 -8.30
C GLN A 115 -11.67 -14.11 -9.53
N ILE A 116 -10.42 -14.04 -10.01
CA ILE A 116 -9.94 -14.89 -11.11
C ILE A 116 -9.98 -16.37 -10.68
N LYS A 117 -9.51 -16.71 -9.47
CA LYS A 117 -9.59 -18.08 -8.97
C LYS A 117 -11.02 -18.60 -8.86
N ALA A 118 -11.96 -17.76 -8.39
CA ALA A 118 -13.37 -18.14 -8.29
C ALA A 118 -13.96 -18.49 -9.66
N TYR A 119 -13.61 -17.72 -10.71
CA TYR A 119 -13.98 -18.03 -12.09
C TYR A 119 -13.44 -19.40 -12.53
N TYR A 120 -12.16 -19.70 -12.26
CA TYR A 120 -11.59 -21.01 -12.63
C TYR A 120 -12.17 -22.19 -11.82
N ILE A 121 -12.58 -21.99 -10.56
CA ILE A 121 -13.24 -23.03 -9.76
C ILE A 121 -14.61 -23.38 -10.37
N ASP A 122 -15.38 -22.37 -10.79
CA ASP A 122 -16.70 -22.53 -11.41
C ASP A 122 -16.63 -23.20 -12.80
N GLN A 123 -15.63 -22.85 -13.60
CA GLN A 123 -15.46 -23.43 -14.94
C GLN A 123 -14.89 -24.87 -14.92
N PHE A 124 -14.13 -25.24 -13.89
CA PHE A 124 -13.44 -26.54 -13.79
C PHE A 124 -13.82 -27.33 -12.52
N GLU A 125 -15.13 -27.43 -12.23
CA GLU A 125 -15.64 -28.16 -11.06
C GLU A 125 -15.13 -29.61 -10.96
N ALA A 126 -14.94 -30.27 -12.11
CA ALA A 126 -14.47 -31.66 -12.19
C ALA A 126 -13.06 -31.89 -11.62
N THR A 127 -12.24 -30.85 -11.51
CA THR A 127 -10.84 -30.94 -11.06
C THR A 127 -10.68 -30.69 -9.56
N ASN A 128 -11.77 -30.39 -8.84
CA ASN A 128 -11.78 -30.16 -7.38
C ASN A 128 -10.71 -29.13 -6.90
N LEU A 129 -10.52 -28.07 -7.69
CA LEU A 129 -9.56 -26.98 -7.41
C LEU A 129 -9.85 -26.23 -6.11
N ASN A 130 -11.08 -26.38 -5.60
CA ASN A 130 -11.55 -25.75 -4.37
C ASN A 130 -10.66 -26.09 -3.16
N ASN A 131 -10.16 -27.33 -3.09
CA ASN A 131 -9.27 -27.78 -2.03
C ASN A 131 -7.80 -27.36 -2.21
N ALA A 132 -7.41 -26.93 -3.40
CA ALA A 132 -6.04 -26.49 -3.68
C ALA A 132 -5.78 -25.04 -3.21
N PHE A 133 -6.82 -24.19 -3.22
CA PHE A 133 -6.68 -22.78 -2.86
C PHE A 133 -6.99 -22.50 -1.39
N ARG A 134 -5.95 -22.18 -0.62
CA ARG A 134 -6.08 -21.78 0.80
C ARG A 134 -6.90 -20.50 1.01
N TRP A 135 -6.79 -19.53 0.10
CA TRP A 135 -7.51 -18.26 0.18
C TRP A 135 -8.50 -18.16 -0.97
N GLN A 136 -9.76 -17.99 -0.57
CA GLN A 136 -10.92 -17.76 -1.42
C GLN A 136 -11.54 -16.42 -1.02
N ILE A 137 -12.48 -15.90 -1.82
CA ILE A 137 -13.13 -14.60 -1.57
C ILE A 137 -13.66 -14.49 -0.13
N GLN A 138 -14.21 -15.58 0.42
CA GLN A 138 -14.79 -15.63 1.76
C GLN A 138 -13.76 -15.87 2.88
N THR A 139 -12.59 -16.43 2.55
CA THR A 139 -11.55 -16.82 3.54
C THR A 139 -10.34 -15.89 3.55
N ILE A 140 -10.44 -14.73 2.88
CA ILE A 140 -9.37 -13.72 2.88
C ILE A 140 -9.13 -13.23 4.31
N PRO A 141 -7.87 -13.19 4.78
CA PRO A 141 -7.56 -12.64 6.09
C PRO A 141 -8.07 -11.20 6.22
N LYS A 142 -8.69 -10.90 7.37
CA LYS A 142 -9.23 -9.57 7.67
C LYS A 142 -8.17 -8.48 7.46
N MET A 143 -8.59 -7.34 6.91
CA MET A 143 -7.71 -6.21 6.63
C MET A 143 -6.95 -5.76 7.88
N TYR A 144 -7.67 -5.67 9.00
CA TYR A 144 -7.13 -5.38 10.32
C TYR A 144 -6.84 -6.67 11.08
N LYS A 145 -5.55 -6.96 11.27
CA LYS A 145 -5.07 -7.97 12.20
C LYS A 145 -4.16 -7.27 13.21
N PRO A 146 -4.59 -7.11 14.48
CA PRO A 146 -3.73 -6.54 15.50
C PRO A 146 -2.48 -7.42 15.65
N TRP A 147 -1.35 -6.82 15.98
CA TRP A 147 -0.06 -7.52 16.10
C TRP A 147 0.48 -8.16 14.82
N SER A 148 -0.08 -7.81 13.66
CA SER A 148 0.58 -8.12 12.38
C SER A 148 1.82 -7.23 12.19
N MET A 149 2.78 -7.69 11.39
CA MET A 149 3.95 -6.86 11.04
C MET A 149 3.54 -5.50 10.47
N ALA A 150 2.48 -5.44 9.65
CA ALA A 150 1.96 -4.18 9.13
C ALA A 150 1.46 -3.23 10.23
N PHE A 151 0.80 -3.77 11.26
CA PHE A 151 0.38 -3.00 12.43
C PHE A 151 1.56 -2.51 13.25
N LEU A 152 2.58 -3.35 13.47
CA LEU A 152 3.76 -2.98 14.26
C LEU A 152 4.57 -1.86 13.59
N LEU A 153 4.72 -1.88 12.26
CA LEU A 153 5.36 -0.78 11.52
C LEU A 153 4.58 0.52 11.66
N ALA A 154 3.25 0.48 11.50
CA ALA A 154 2.40 1.64 11.68
C ALA A 154 2.47 2.18 13.11
N LEU A 155 2.46 1.29 14.11
CA LEU A 155 2.61 1.65 15.52
C LEU A 155 3.96 2.33 15.79
N GLN A 156 5.05 1.79 15.24
CA GLN A 156 6.38 2.38 15.38
C GLN A 156 6.42 3.82 14.84
N VAL A 157 5.89 4.04 13.64
CA VAL A 157 5.81 5.39 13.04
C VAL A 157 4.96 6.32 13.91
N ALA A 158 3.81 5.83 14.41
CA ALA A 158 2.93 6.62 15.26
C ALA A 158 3.58 7.01 16.59
N LEU A 159 4.34 6.11 17.22
CA LEU A 159 5.07 6.38 18.45
C LEU A 159 6.15 7.44 18.25
N LEU A 160 6.98 7.30 17.21
CA LEU A 160 8.04 8.27 16.89
C LEU A 160 7.47 9.64 16.51
N GLY A 161 6.37 9.67 15.74
CA GLY A 161 5.65 10.90 15.43
C GLY A 161 5.08 11.57 16.69
N GLY A 162 4.52 10.79 17.62
CA GLY A 162 4.02 11.28 18.90
C GLY A 162 5.12 11.86 19.78
N VAL A 163 6.28 11.20 19.87
CA VAL A 163 7.46 11.72 20.58
C VAL A 163 7.95 13.03 19.95
N SER A 164 7.98 13.10 18.62
CA SER A 164 8.35 14.32 17.89
C SER A 164 7.43 15.48 18.26
N LEU A 165 6.12 15.26 18.24
CA LEU A 165 5.15 16.29 18.58
C LEU A 165 5.28 16.72 20.04
N GLY A 166 5.46 15.77 20.96
CA GLY A 166 5.70 16.06 22.37
C GLY A 166 6.95 16.92 22.57
N ALA A 167 8.04 16.63 21.86
CA ALA A 167 9.26 17.44 21.89
C ALA A 167 9.02 18.86 21.37
N ALA A 168 8.30 19.03 20.26
CA ALA A 168 7.96 20.35 19.73
C ALA A 168 7.16 21.17 20.76
N VAL A 169 6.13 20.58 21.38
CA VAL A 169 5.32 21.25 22.40
C VAL A 169 6.16 21.64 23.62
N TYR A 170 7.06 20.77 24.07
CA TYR A 170 7.98 21.05 25.17
C TYR A 170 8.85 22.29 24.89
N PHE A 171 9.49 22.35 23.71
CA PHE A 171 10.34 23.49 23.34
C PHE A 171 9.56 24.78 23.13
N ILE A 172 8.32 24.71 22.62
CA ILE A 172 7.42 25.87 22.55
C ILE A 172 7.14 26.40 23.96
N GLY A 173 6.83 25.52 24.92
CA GLY A 173 6.60 25.90 26.31
C GLY A 173 7.82 26.56 26.96
N LEU A 174 9.02 26.05 26.67
CA LEU A 174 10.27 26.58 27.20
C LEU A 174 10.55 28.00 26.67
N LEU A 175 10.30 28.26 25.38
CA LEU A 175 10.40 29.60 24.80
C LEU A 175 9.34 30.56 25.37
N ALA A 176 8.09 30.10 25.50
CA ALA A 176 7.00 30.91 26.03
C ALA A 176 7.22 31.30 27.50
N GLY A 177 7.74 30.37 28.32
CA GLY A 177 8.11 30.63 29.71
C GLY A 177 9.25 31.63 29.87
N LYS A 178 10.22 31.63 28.95
CA LYS A 178 11.30 32.65 28.89
C LYS A 178 10.80 34.04 28.54
N THR A 179 9.78 34.16 27.68
CA THR A 179 9.24 35.47 27.27
C THR A 179 8.31 36.12 28.28
N MET A 180 7.91 35.39 29.33
CA MET A 180 6.92 35.86 30.32
C MET A 180 7.54 36.42 31.60
N TRP A 181 8.87 36.36 31.73
CA TRP A 181 9.69 36.97 32.78
C TRP A 181 10.66 37.99 32.18
#